data_AF-A0A7Y2PK57-F1
#
_entry.id   AF-A0A7Y2PK57-F1
#
_cell.length_a   1.000
_cell.length_b   1.000
_cell.length_c   1.000
_cell.angle_alpha   90.00
_cell.angle_beta   90.00
_cell.angle_gamma   90.00
#
_symmetry.space_group_name_H-M   'P 1'
#
loop_
_entity.id
_entity.type
_entity.pdbx_description
1 polymer ?
#
loop_
_entity_poly.entity_id
_entity_poly.type
_entity_poly.pdbx_seq_one_letter_code
_entity_poly.pdbx_strand_id
1 'polypeptide(L)'
;IVVKPQAALSLQMHRLRSEHWIVVSGIAQVTNGDRQFELNSNESTFIKPGRAHRLVNPGAVDLVMIEVQSGEYVGEDDIVRLSDIYGRVPVAR
;
A
#
# COMPACT_ATOMS: atom_id res chain seq x y z
N ILE A 1 -8.69 3.45 4.67
CA ILE A 1 -7.63 4.49 4.78
C ILE A 1 -7.90 5.62 3.77
N VAL A 2 -7.32 6.80 3.99
CA VAL A 2 -7.35 7.94 3.04
C VAL A 2 -5.93 8.36 2.71
N VAL A 3 -5.62 8.48 1.42
CA VAL A 3 -4.31 8.95 0.94
C VAL A 3 -4.50 10.28 0.23
N LYS A 4 -3.82 11.32 0.72
CA LYS A 4 -3.91 12.68 0.19
C LYS A 4 -3.38 12.77 -1.24
N PRO A 5 -3.81 13.77 -2.03
CA PRO A 5 -3.27 14.02 -3.36
C PRO A 5 -1.74 14.02 -3.36
N GLN A 6 -1.14 13.35 -4.34
CA GLN A 6 0.32 13.21 -4.50
C GLN A 6 1.06 12.51 -3.35
N ALA A 7 0.34 11.99 -2.36
CA ALA A 7 0.93 11.23 -1.26
C ALA A 7 1.04 9.75 -1.61
N ALA A 8 1.91 9.04 -0.87
CA ALA A 8 2.11 7.62 -1.03
C ALA A 8 2.26 6.94 0.33
N LEU A 9 1.93 5.66 0.40
CA LEU A 9 2.41 4.80 1.48
C LEU A 9 3.89 4.47 1.25
N SER A 10 4.59 4.05 2.31
CA SER A 10 5.94 3.51 2.15
C SER A 10 5.92 2.30 1.21
N LEU A 11 7.02 2.05 0.51
CA LEU A 11 7.23 0.75 -0.10
C LEU A 11 7.54 -0.20 1.04
N GLN A 12 6.72 -1.20 1.22
CA GLN A 12 6.78 -2.09 2.37
C GLN A 12 6.38 -3.51 2.00
N MET A 13 6.58 -4.42 2.93
CA MET A 13 6.05 -5.78 2.87
C MET A 13 5.71 -6.26 4.27
N HIS A 14 4.95 -7.35 4.34
CA HIS A 14 4.62 -8.04 5.58
C HIS A 14 5.11 -9.48 5.51
N ARG A 15 5.60 -10.04 6.60
CA ARG A 15 6.07 -11.44 6.59
C ARG A 15 4.91 -12.40 6.74
N LEU A 16 3.94 -12.07 7.59
CA LEU A 16 2.88 -12.98 8.02
C LEU A 16 1.51 -12.59 7.49
N ARG A 17 1.20 -11.29 7.37
CA ARG A 17 -0.11 -10.86 6.87
C ARG A 17 -0.18 -10.68 5.37
N SER A 18 -1.39 -10.90 4.87
CA SER A 18 -1.86 -10.49 3.54
C SER A 18 -2.75 -9.27 3.65
N GLU A 19 -2.96 -8.59 2.53
CA GLU A 19 -3.87 -7.45 2.47
C GLU A 19 -4.78 -7.54 1.24
N HIS A 20 -6.02 -7.09 1.37
CA HIS A 20 -6.92 -6.85 0.25
C HIS A 20 -7.29 -5.38 0.23
N TRP A 21 -6.96 -4.72 -0.87
CA TRP A 21 -7.23 -3.31 -1.09
C TRP A 21 -8.38 -3.14 -2.06
N ILE A 22 -9.35 -2.31 -1.71
CA ILE A 22 -10.50 -1.97 -2.56
C ILE A 22 -10.60 -0.45 -2.63
N VAL A 23 -10.56 0.10 -3.85
CA VAL A 23 -10.69 1.56 -4.02
C VAL A 23 -12.17 1.94 -3.89
N VAL A 24 -12.45 2.84 -2.95
CA VAL A 24 -13.80 3.37 -2.72
C VAL A 24 -14.03 4.61 -3.61
N SER A 25 -13.04 5.49 -3.69
CA SER A 25 -13.10 6.71 -4.51
C SER A 25 -11.69 7.18 -4.88
N GLY A 26 -11.52 7.74 -6.08
CA GLY A 26 -10.24 8.20 -6.61
C GLY A 26 -9.56 7.15 -7.49
N ILE A 27 -8.26 7.36 -7.76
CA ILE A 27 -7.43 6.45 -8.55
C ILE A 27 -6.22 6.07 -7.69
N ALA A 28 -5.93 4.79 -7.59
CA ALA A 28 -4.75 4.26 -6.90
C ALA A 28 -3.74 3.76 -7.93
N GLN A 29 -2.50 4.24 -7.87
CA GLN A 29 -1.38 3.58 -8.53
C GLN A 29 -0.75 2.59 -7.55
N VAL A 30 -0.78 1.31 -7.91
CA VAL A 30 -0.36 0.20 -7.06
C VAL A 30 0.93 -0.40 -7.58
N THR A 31 1.88 -0.61 -6.68
CA THR A 31 2.97 -1.58 -6.85
C THR A 31 2.63 -2.86 -6.09
N ASN A 32 2.68 -4.01 -6.75
CA ASN A 32 2.47 -5.34 -6.15
C ASN A 32 3.52 -6.32 -6.71
N GLY A 33 4.64 -6.41 -5.99
CA GLY A 33 5.88 -7.02 -6.48
C GLY A 33 6.42 -6.28 -7.69
N ASP A 34 6.62 -7.02 -8.78
CA ASP A 34 7.19 -6.50 -10.02
C ASP A 34 6.13 -5.85 -10.92
N ARG A 35 4.86 -5.89 -10.52
CA ARG A 35 3.75 -5.30 -11.27
C ARG A 35 3.43 -3.91 -10.75
N GLN A 36 3.26 -2.98 -11.69
CA GLN A 36 2.66 -1.67 -11.44
C GLN A 36 1.41 -1.52 -12.30
N PHE A 37 0.32 -1.07 -11.70
CA PHE A 37 -0.96 -0.88 -12.38
C PHE A 37 -1.83 0.11 -11.61
N GLU A 38 -2.88 0.61 -12.25
CA GLU A 38 -3.85 1.49 -11.63
C GLU A 38 -5.11 0.70 -11.23
N LEU A 39 -5.78 1.18 -10.18
CA LEU A 39 -7.11 0.75 -9.77
C LEU A 39 -8.01 1.98 -9.66
N ASN A 40 -9.17 1.90 -10.28
CA ASN A 40 -10.26 2.86 -10.20
C ASN A 40 -11.23 2.46 -9.09
N SER A 41 -12.19 3.33 -8.79
CA SER A 41 -13.30 3.04 -7.87
C SER A 41 -13.94 1.68 -8.17
N ASN A 42 -14.20 0.91 -7.12
CA ASN A 42 -14.75 -0.45 -7.14
C ASN A 42 -13.80 -1.54 -7.73
N GLU A 43 -12.58 -1.19 -8.10
CA GLU A 43 -11.53 -2.16 -8.42
C GLU A 43 -10.72 -2.52 -7.18
N SER A 44 -10.05 -3.68 -7.22
CA SER A 44 -9.34 -4.21 -6.06
C SER A 44 -8.10 -5.00 -6.42
N THR A 45 -7.24 -5.20 -5.43
CA THR A 45 -6.08 -6.08 -5.56
C THR A 45 -5.78 -6.78 -4.25
N PHE A 46 -5.18 -7.97 -4.37
CA PHE A 46 -4.72 -8.76 -3.24
C PHE A 46 -3.19 -8.75 -3.18
N ILE A 47 -2.67 -8.47 -1.99
CA ILE A 47 -1.25 -8.46 -1.66
C ILE A 47 -0.94 -9.72 -0.84
N LYS A 48 -0.13 -10.61 -1.41
CA LYS A 48 0.33 -11.81 -0.70
C LYS A 48 1.35 -11.46 0.40
N PRO A 49 1.46 -12.25 1.48
CA PRO A 49 2.57 -12.12 2.40
C PRO A 49 3.90 -12.28 1.65
N GLY A 50 4.95 -11.63 2.13
CA GLY A 50 6.25 -11.64 1.49
C GLY A 50 6.38 -10.71 0.26
N ARG A 51 5.30 -10.04 -0.16
CA ARG A 51 5.28 -9.24 -1.40
C ARG A 51 5.53 -7.76 -1.10
N ALA A 52 6.57 -7.19 -1.71
CA ALA A 52 6.79 -5.75 -1.70
C ALA A 52 5.63 -5.03 -2.40
N HIS A 53 5.08 -4.01 -1.77
CA HIS A 53 3.93 -3.29 -2.30
C HIS A 53 3.92 -1.82 -1.85
N ARG A 54 3.26 -0.99 -2.64
CA ARG A 54 3.08 0.45 -2.38
C ARG A 54 1.77 0.92 -3.01
N LEU A 55 1.09 1.82 -2.32
CA LEU A 55 -0.03 2.58 -2.85
C LEU A 55 0.37 4.05 -3.00
N VAL A 56 0.13 4.62 -4.17
CA VAL A 56 0.33 6.04 -4.48
C VAL A 56 -1.00 6.62 -4.91
N ASN A 57 -1.32 7.84 -4.46
CA ASN A 57 -2.41 8.63 -5.01
C ASN A 57 -1.83 9.63 -6.04
N PRO A 58 -1.86 9.33 -7.35
CA PRO A 58 -1.40 10.25 -8.38
C PRO A 58 -2.39 11.38 -8.67
N GLY A 59 -3.59 11.34 -8.08
CA GLY A 59 -4.67 12.27 -8.37
C GLY A 59 -4.55 13.63 -7.68
N ALA A 60 -5.50 14.50 -7.99
CA ALA A 60 -5.67 15.83 -7.38
C ALA A 60 -6.72 15.85 -6.26
N VAL A 61 -7.38 14.72 -5.99
CA VAL A 61 -8.39 14.54 -4.93
C VAL A 61 -7.97 13.44 -3.96
N ASP A 62 -8.60 13.39 -2.79
CA ASP A 62 -8.37 12.32 -1.82
C ASP A 62 -8.68 10.93 -2.43
N LEU A 63 -7.74 10.00 -2.29
CA LEU A 63 -7.94 8.59 -2.58
C LEU A 63 -8.47 7.92 -1.31
N VAL A 64 -9.66 7.33 -1.41
CA VAL A 64 -10.30 6.61 -0.31
C VAL A 64 -10.35 5.14 -0.66
N MET A 65 -9.91 4.29 0.27
CA MET A 65 -9.90 2.85 0.06
C MET A 65 -10.20 2.08 1.34
N ILE A 66 -10.69 0.87 1.17
CA ILE A 66 -10.77 -0.14 2.24
C ILE A 66 -9.50 -0.98 2.15
N GLU A 67 -8.90 -1.23 3.31
CA GLU A 67 -7.79 -2.16 3.48
C GLU A 67 -8.25 -3.22 4.46
N VAL A 68 -8.25 -4.47 4.00
CA VAL A 68 -8.53 -5.64 4.85
C VAL A 68 -7.20 -6.35 5.07
N GLN A 69 -6.77 -6.44 6.32
CA GLN A 69 -5.57 -7.21 6.71
C GLN A 69 -6.02 -8.60 7.15
N SER A 70 -5.33 -9.65 6.69
CA SER A 70 -5.71 -11.04 6.97
C SER A 70 -4.50 -11.94 7.20
N GLY A 71 -4.60 -12.81 8.20
CA GLY A 71 -3.55 -13.75 8.62
C GLY A 71 -3.68 -14.08 10.11
N GLU A 72 -2.84 -14.98 10.61
CA GLU A 72 -2.79 -15.32 12.05
C GLU A 72 -2.25 -14.16 12.90
N TYR A 73 -1.46 -13.28 12.30
CA TYR A 73 -0.89 -12.10 12.93
C TYR A 73 -0.98 -10.90 11.99
N VAL A 74 -1.49 -9.77 12.51
CA VAL A 74 -1.69 -8.52 11.73
C VAL A 74 -1.06 -7.29 12.38
N GLY A 75 -0.22 -7.48 13.41
CA GLY A 75 0.46 -6.40 14.13
C GLY A 75 1.34 -5.52 13.24
N GLU A 76 1.56 -4.28 13.68
CA GLU A 76 2.33 -3.28 12.92
C GLU A 76 3.85 -3.54 12.90
N ASP A 77 4.36 -4.36 13.81
CA ASP A 77 5.74 -4.82 13.86
C ASP A 77 6.06 -5.87 12.77
N ASP A 78 5.05 -6.42 12.10
CA ASP A 78 5.22 -7.25 10.89
C ASP A 78 5.60 -6.40 9.64
N ILE A 79 5.52 -5.07 9.74
CA ILE A 79 5.80 -4.18 8.62
C ILE A 79 7.31 -4.02 8.41
N VAL A 80 7.80 -4.54 7.29
CA VAL A 80 9.17 -4.30 6.80
C VAL A 80 9.13 -3.15 5.78
N ARG A 81 9.67 -1.99 6.17
CA ARG A 81 9.75 -0.81 5.29
C ARG A 81 11.02 -0.89 4.42
N LEU A 82 10.83 -0.83 3.10
CA LEU A 82 11.91 -0.94 2.11
C LEU A 82 12.34 0.43 1.60
N SER A 83 11.39 1.37 1.44
CA SER A 83 11.67 2.76 1.07
C SER A 83 10.55 3.66 1.60
N ASP A 84 10.93 4.74 2.26
CA ASP A 84 10.00 5.70 2.85
C ASP A 84 10.44 7.14 2.54
N ILE A 85 9.50 7.98 2.15
CA ILE A 85 9.73 9.42 1.91
C ILE A 85 9.53 10.26 3.18
N TYR A 86 9.04 9.66 4.26
CA TYR A 86 8.75 10.32 5.53
C TYR A 86 9.81 10.08 6.61
N GLY A 87 10.96 9.49 6.25
CA GLY A 87 12.11 9.35 7.14
C GLY A 87 11.99 8.27 8.22
N ARG A 88 11.05 7.31 8.09
CA ARG A 88 10.91 6.20 9.06
C ARG A 88 11.88 5.04 8.81
N VAL A 89 12.62 5.07 7.71
CA VAL A 89 13.77 4.19 7.48
C VAL A 89 15.04 5.03 7.46
N PRO A 90 16.15 4.53 8.05
CA PRO A 90 17.45 5.16 7.91
C PRO A 90 17.80 5.31 6.42
N VAL A 91 18.34 6.47 6.04
CA VAL A 91 18.91 6.66 4.70
C VAL A 91 20.04 5.64 4.56
N ALA A 92 19.95 4.76 3.57
CA ALA A 92 21.05 3.87 3.24
C ALA A 92 22.29 4.74 2.93
N ARG A 93 23.39 4.51 3.67
CA ARG A 93 24.68 5.14 3.41
C ARG A 93 25.32 4.54 2.16
#